data_AF-A0A7V9IA59-F1
#
_entry.id   AF-A0A7V9IA59-F1
#
_cell.length_a   1.000
_cell.length_b   1.000
_cell.length_c   1.000
_cell.angle_alpha   90.00
_cell.angle_beta   90.00
_cell.angle_gamma   90.00
#
_symmetry.space_group_name_H-M   'P 1'
#
loop_
_entity.id
_entity.type
_entity.pdbx_description
1 polymer ?
#
loop_
_entity_poly.entity_id
_entity_poly.type
_entity_poly.pdbx_seq_one_letter_code
_entity_poly.pdbx_strand_id
1 'polypeptide(L)'
;MSNNTGWSKERQREYDGLVDGFEEEGRYEGREEEVAARIVNKQRTEYGETQQAQEEDERGESPDRTLPIDEYDSLTIEEIEDRLGALANRDLRRIADYEREHKDRKGVLDAVERERGG
;
A
#
# COMPACT_ATOMS: atom_id res chain seq x y z
N MET A 1 -23.42 13.80 -6.15
CA MET A 1 -22.22 14.53 -6.60
C MET A 1 -21.12 13.49 -6.80
N SER A 2 -20.65 13.22 -8.03
CA SER A 2 -19.45 12.40 -8.20
C SER A 2 -18.24 13.31 -8.07
N ASN A 3 -17.65 13.34 -6.88
CA ASN A 3 -16.42 14.07 -6.68
C ASN A 3 -15.26 13.28 -7.25
N ASN A 4 -14.45 14.00 -8.02
CA ASN A 4 -13.16 13.61 -8.55
C ASN A 4 -12.12 13.55 -7.41
N THR A 5 -12.35 12.69 -6.41
CA THR A 5 -11.31 12.25 -5.48
C THR A 5 -10.32 11.45 -6.33
N GLY A 6 -9.05 11.86 -6.40
CA GLY A 6 -8.01 11.16 -7.17
C GLY A 6 -7.65 9.77 -6.60
N TRP A 7 -8.66 8.99 -6.22
CA TRP A 7 -8.62 7.68 -5.57
C TRP A 7 -9.00 6.60 -6.58
N SER A 8 -8.39 5.41 -6.43
CA SER A 8 -8.78 4.23 -7.20
C SER A 8 -10.19 3.78 -6.81
N LYS A 9 -10.83 2.94 -7.64
CA LYS A 9 -12.15 2.37 -7.35
C LYS A 9 -12.17 1.55 -6.06
N GLU A 10 -11.06 0.92 -5.71
CA GLU A 10 -10.92 0.16 -4.47
C GLU A 10 -10.92 1.09 -3.26
N ARG A 11 -10.06 2.11 -3.27
CA ARG A 11 -9.95 3.08 -2.18
C ARG A 11 -11.24 3.89 -1.97
N GLN A 12 -12.01 4.15 -3.04
CA GLN A 12 -13.32 4.77 -2.92
C GLN A 12 -14.30 3.87 -2.15
N ARG A 13 -14.33 2.56 -2.44
CA ARG A 13 -15.20 1.62 -1.71
C ARG A 13 -14.81 1.49 -0.25
N GLU A 14 -13.51 1.50 0.03
CA GLU A 14 -13.01 1.46 1.41
C GLU A 14 -13.37 2.73 2.18
N TYR A 15 -13.21 3.89 1.55
CA TYR A 15 -13.68 5.16 2.11
C TYR A 15 -15.18 5.10 2.46
N ASP A 16 -16.02 4.69 1.49
CA ASP A 16 -17.47 4.61 1.69
C ASP A 16 -17.81 3.66 2.87
N GLY A 17 -17.18 2.48 2.93
CA GLY A 17 -17.38 1.53 4.01
C GLY A 17 -16.92 2.01 5.39
N LEU A 18 -15.84 2.81 5.46
CA LEU A 18 -15.39 3.43 6.70
C LEU A 18 -16.36 4.50 7.19
N VAL A 19 -16.91 5.32 6.28
CA VAL A 19 -17.92 6.32 6.61
C VAL A 19 -19.16 5.64 7.16
N ASP A 20 -19.71 4.67 6.44
CA ASP A 20 -20.90 3.92 6.86
C ASP A 20 -20.71 3.30 8.25
N GLY A 21 -19.55 2.65 8.49
CA GLY A 21 -19.23 2.06 9.79
C GLY A 21 -19.12 3.10 10.93
N PHE A 22 -18.53 4.27 10.67
CA PHE A 22 -18.45 5.34 11.67
C PHE A 22 -19.82 5.94 12.00
N GLU A 23 -20.68 6.12 10.99
CA GLU A 23 -22.05 6.59 11.18
C GLU A 23 -22.88 5.58 11.99
N GLU A 24 -22.80 4.29 11.66
CA GLU A 24 -23.49 3.22 12.39
C GLU A 24 -23.02 3.10 13.86
N GLU A 25 -21.71 3.22 14.09
CA GLU A 25 -21.12 3.20 15.44
C GLU A 25 -21.33 4.51 16.21
N GLY A 26 -21.81 5.58 15.56
CA GLY A 26 -21.91 6.92 16.15
C GLY A 26 -20.55 7.52 16.53
N ARG A 27 -19.49 7.11 15.82
CA ARG A 27 -18.12 7.55 16.09
C ARG A 27 -17.76 8.71 15.20
N TYR A 28 -16.99 9.65 15.75
CA TYR A 28 -16.53 10.82 15.01
C TYR A 28 -17.67 11.69 14.45
N GLU A 29 -18.78 11.82 15.21
CA GLU A 29 -19.97 12.58 14.83
C GLU A 29 -19.64 13.93 14.14
N GLY A 30 -20.05 14.05 12.88
CA GLY A 30 -19.83 15.22 12.03
C GLY A 30 -18.44 15.34 11.40
N ARG A 31 -17.61 14.29 11.49
CA ARG A 31 -16.25 14.20 10.93
C ARG A 31 -15.93 12.81 10.35
N GLU A 32 -16.90 11.94 10.20
CA GLU A 32 -16.79 10.57 9.69
C GLU A 32 -16.06 10.57 8.34
N GLU A 33 -16.52 11.40 7.41
CA GLU A 33 -15.92 11.59 6.10
C GLU A 33 -14.46 12.09 6.17
N GLU A 34 -14.14 13.07 7.02
CA GLU A 34 -12.75 13.58 7.15
C GLU A 34 -11.82 12.49 7.68
N VAL A 35 -12.27 11.75 8.70
CA VAL A 35 -11.48 10.70 9.34
C VAL A 35 -11.27 9.53 8.37
N ALA A 36 -12.32 9.08 7.67
CA ALA A 36 -12.23 8.06 6.64
C ALA A 36 -11.27 8.47 5.53
N ALA A 37 -11.37 9.71 5.03
CA ALA A 37 -10.46 10.23 4.00
C ALA A 37 -9.01 10.26 4.49
N ARG A 38 -8.76 10.64 5.75
CA ARG A 38 -7.41 10.64 6.34
C ARG A 38 -6.86 9.22 6.45
N ILE A 39 -7.69 8.24 6.84
CA ILE A 39 -7.30 6.83 6.93
C ILE A 39 -6.92 6.32 5.55
N VAL A 40 -7.77 6.52 4.53
CA VAL A 40 -7.50 6.07 3.17
C VAL A 40 -6.27 6.77 2.59
N ASN A 41 -6.10 8.08 2.78
CA ASN A 41 -4.90 8.78 2.31
C ASN A 41 -3.62 8.30 3.01
N LYS A 42 -3.70 7.96 4.30
CA LYS A 42 -2.59 7.35 5.02
C LYS A 42 -2.23 6.01 4.39
N GLN A 43 -3.23 5.16 4.16
CA GLN A 43 -3.04 3.88 3.49
C GLN A 43 -2.44 4.06 2.11
N ARG A 44 -2.98 4.92 1.26
CA ARG A 44 -2.41 5.22 -0.07
C ARG A 44 -0.94 5.63 -0.03
N THR A 45 -0.54 6.35 1.01
CA THR A 45 0.86 6.72 1.21
C THR A 45 1.69 5.50 1.62
N GLU A 46 1.20 4.71 2.58
CA GLU A 46 1.86 3.47 3.03
C GLU A 46 1.99 2.47 1.87
N TYR A 47 0.99 2.35 1.00
CA TYR A 47 0.98 1.42 -0.14
C TYR A 47 1.63 1.99 -1.41
N GLY A 48 2.08 3.25 -1.43
CA GLY A 48 2.69 3.86 -2.61
C GLY A 48 1.72 4.14 -3.76
N GLU A 49 0.42 4.25 -3.49
CA GLU A 49 -0.63 4.54 -4.48
C GLU A 49 -0.76 6.05 -4.78
N THR A 50 0.32 6.80 -4.60
CA THR A 50 0.36 8.25 -4.84
C THR A 50 0.61 8.50 -6.33
N GLN A 51 0.10 9.63 -6.84
CA GLN A 51 0.31 10.02 -8.24
C GLN A 51 1.79 10.10 -8.61
N GLN A 52 2.63 10.57 -7.68
CA GLN A 52 4.07 10.65 -7.88
C GLN A 52 4.71 9.26 -8.13
N ALA A 53 4.33 8.26 -7.34
CA ALA A 53 4.84 6.90 -7.53
C ALA A 53 4.41 6.32 -8.88
N GLN A 54 3.17 6.58 -9.30
CA GLN A 54 2.68 6.18 -10.63
C GLN A 54 3.46 6.86 -11.76
N GLU A 55 3.72 8.17 -11.65
CA GLU A 55 4.50 8.93 -12.64
C GLU A 55 5.97 8.49 -12.73
N GLU A 56 6.58 8.09 -11.62
CA GLU A 56 7.96 7.56 -11.59
C GLU A 56 8.03 6.19 -12.29
N ASP A 57 7.01 5.34 -12.12
CA ASP A 57 6.92 4.07 -12.83
C ASP A 57 6.67 4.26 -14.33
N GLU A 58 5.70 5.08 -14.72
CA GLU A 58 5.39 5.40 -16.13
C GLU A 58 6.61 5.95 -16.88
N ARG A 59 7.44 6.77 -16.21
CA ARG A 59 8.65 7.37 -16.81
C ARG A 59 9.83 6.42 -16.87
N GLY A 60 9.73 5.25 -16.29
CA GLY A 60 10.81 4.29 -16.36
C GLY A 60 11.81 4.37 -15.20
N GLU A 61 11.54 5.23 -14.21
CA GLU A 61 12.53 5.71 -13.23
C GLU A 61 12.32 5.09 -11.85
N SER A 62 11.32 4.24 -11.68
CA SER A 62 11.03 3.61 -10.40
C SER A 62 12.24 2.80 -9.88
N PRO A 63 12.71 3.08 -8.65
CA PRO A 63 13.92 2.45 -8.10
C PRO A 63 13.75 0.95 -7.83
N ASP A 64 12.51 0.46 -7.78
CA ASP A 64 12.14 -0.93 -7.53
C ASP A 64 12.42 -1.89 -8.69
N ARG A 65 12.73 -1.39 -9.89
CA ARG A 65 12.97 -2.19 -11.11
C ARG A 65 14.10 -3.20 -11.01
N THR A 66 14.98 -3.02 -10.03
CA THR A 66 16.09 -3.94 -9.80
C THR A 66 15.71 -5.10 -8.87
N LEU A 67 14.50 -5.09 -8.31
CA LEU A 67 14.04 -6.07 -7.36
C LEU A 67 13.63 -7.39 -8.02
N PRO A 68 13.59 -8.49 -7.24
CA PRO A 68 13.12 -9.79 -7.71
C PRO A 68 11.60 -9.85 -7.99
N ILE A 69 10.86 -8.80 -7.64
CA ILE A 69 9.42 -8.65 -7.91
C ILE A 69 9.27 -7.46 -8.85
N ASP A 70 8.65 -7.69 -10.01
CA ASP A 70 8.34 -6.62 -10.96
C ASP A 70 7.24 -5.70 -10.42
N GLU A 71 7.39 -4.39 -10.70
CA GLU A 71 6.45 -3.32 -10.32
C GLU A 71 6.15 -3.30 -8.82
N TYR A 72 7.11 -3.74 -8.01
CA TYR A 72 7.00 -3.91 -6.56
C TYR A 72 6.46 -2.69 -5.80
N ASP A 73 6.80 -1.48 -6.23
CA ASP A 73 6.32 -0.25 -5.61
C ASP A 73 4.85 0.07 -5.92
N SER A 74 4.30 -0.53 -6.96
CA SER A 74 2.89 -0.40 -7.35
C SER A 74 2.01 -1.50 -6.74
N LEU A 75 2.61 -2.53 -6.12
CA LEU A 75 1.88 -3.64 -5.52
C LEU A 75 1.39 -3.33 -4.10
N THR A 76 0.20 -3.84 -3.80
CA THR A 76 -0.35 -3.90 -2.44
C THR A 76 0.47 -4.85 -1.57
N ILE A 77 0.32 -4.74 -0.24
CA ILE A 77 0.99 -5.68 0.68
C ILE A 77 0.57 -7.13 0.40
N GLU A 78 -0.72 -7.37 0.15
CA GLU A 78 -1.25 -8.71 -0.13
C GLU A 78 -0.60 -9.31 -1.40
N GLU A 79 -0.53 -8.54 -2.49
CA GLU A 79 0.13 -8.98 -3.72
C GLU A 79 1.63 -9.21 -3.54
N ILE A 80 2.30 -8.43 -2.69
CA ILE A 80 3.70 -8.65 -2.34
C ILE A 80 3.81 -9.95 -1.56
N GLU A 81 3.02 -10.16 -0.51
CA GLU A 81 3.01 -11.38 0.31
C GLU A 81 2.86 -12.64 -0.54
N ASP A 82 1.91 -12.65 -1.48
CA ASP A 82 1.69 -13.77 -2.41
C ASP A 82 2.93 -14.10 -3.25
N ARG A 83 3.71 -13.09 -3.63
CA ARG A 83 4.93 -13.26 -4.43
C ARG A 83 6.14 -13.64 -3.58
N LEU A 84 6.22 -13.20 -2.32
CA LEU A 84 7.34 -13.50 -1.42
C LEU A 84 7.54 -15.01 -1.22
N GLY A 85 6.45 -15.79 -1.12
CA GLY A 85 6.52 -17.24 -0.88
C GLY A 85 7.18 -18.04 -2.02
N ALA A 86 7.32 -17.46 -3.21
CA ALA A 86 8.02 -18.08 -4.34
C ALA A 86 9.51 -17.73 -4.42
N LEU A 87 9.99 -16.82 -3.56
CA LEU A 87 11.34 -16.26 -3.65
C LEU A 87 12.37 -17.01 -2.81
N ALA A 88 13.61 -16.99 -3.28
CA ALA A 88 14.72 -17.52 -2.49
C ALA A 88 15.08 -16.57 -1.34
N ASN A 89 15.65 -17.12 -0.27
CA ASN A 89 16.12 -16.36 0.90
C ASN A 89 17.05 -15.17 0.56
N ARG A 90 17.83 -15.27 -0.52
CA ARG A 90 18.67 -14.18 -1.04
C ARG A 90 17.83 -13.01 -1.57
N ASP A 91 16.77 -13.32 -2.29
CA ASP A 91 15.88 -12.34 -2.91
C ASP A 91 15.00 -11.66 -1.85
N LEU A 92 14.53 -12.42 -0.87
CA LEU A 92 13.86 -11.90 0.32
C LEU A 92 14.72 -10.88 1.09
N ARG A 93 16.03 -11.11 1.22
CA ARG A 93 16.95 -10.11 1.83
C ARG A 93 17.01 -8.82 1.03
N ARG A 94 17.12 -8.93 -0.29
CA ARG A 94 17.19 -7.75 -1.18
C ARG A 94 15.92 -6.91 -1.07
N ILE A 95 14.76 -7.56 -0.98
CA ILE A 95 13.48 -6.89 -0.76
C ILE A 95 13.45 -6.20 0.60
N ALA A 96 13.87 -6.87 1.69
CA ALA A 96 13.92 -6.25 3.02
C ALA A 96 14.85 -5.02 3.07
N ASP A 97 16.02 -5.09 2.42
CA ASP A 97 16.96 -3.98 2.38
C ASP A 97 16.37 -2.80 1.60
N TYR A 98 15.79 -3.07 0.42
CA TYR A 98 15.08 -2.06 -0.36
C TYR A 98 13.95 -1.42 0.43
N GLU A 99 13.08 -2.23 1.03
CA GLU A 99 11.90 -1.75 1.75
C GLU A 99 12.29 -0.83 2.91
N ARG A 100 13.34 -1.18 3.67
CA ARG A 100 13.86 -0.35 4.77
C ARG A 100 14.46 0.97 4.31
N GLU A 101 15.03 1.01 3.11
CA GLU A 101 15.62 2.22 2.53
C GLU A 101 14.58 3.12 1.85
N HIS A 102 13.39 2.59 1.54
CA HIS A 102 12.33 3.28 0.82
C HIS A 102 11.08 3.48 1.69
N LYS A 103 10.01 2.72 1.46
CA LYS A 103 8.68 2.96 2.05
C LYS A 103 8.55 2.48 3.51
N ASP A 104 9.48 1.66 4.01
CA ASP A 104 9.49 1.06 5.35
C ASP A 104 8.13 0.47 5.77
N ARG A 105 7.42 -0.18 4.83
CA ARG A 105 6.11 -0.80 5.09
C ARG A 105 6.28 -1.94 6.08
N LYS A 106 5.74 -1.76 7.29
CA LYS A 106 5.85 -2.77 8.36
C LYS A 106 5.27 -4.12 7.96
N GLY A 107 4.11 -4.14 7.30
CA GLY A 107 3.49 -5.41 6.86
C GLY A 107 4.37 -6.21 5.89
N VAL A 108 5.06 -5.53 4.96
CA VAL A 108 6.02 -6.19 4.06
C VAL A 108 7.21 -6.74 4.82
N LEU A 109 7.82 -5.94 5.71
CA LEU A 109 8.98 -6.38 6.49
C LEU A 109 8.64 -7.59 7.36
N ASP A 110 7.47 -7.56 8.01
CA ASP A 110 6.99 -8.68 8.83
C ASP A 110 6.75 -9.94 7.98
N ALA A 111 6.19 -9.78 6.77
CA ALA A 111 6.01 -10.88 5.83
C ALA A 111 7.34 -11.49 5.34
N VAL A 112 8.31 -10.63 5.00
CA VAL A 112 9.65 -11.09 4.62
C VAL A 112 10.33 -11.83 5.76
N GLU A 113 10.21 -11.35 7.00
CA GLU A 113 10.76 -12.04 8.17
C GLU A 113 10.11 -13.40 8.40
N ARG A 114 8.79 -13.50 8.20
CA ARG A 114 8.02 -14.76 8.26
C ARG A 114 8.53 -15.79 7.25
N GLU A 115 8.63 -15.40 5.98
CA GLU A 115 9.09 -16.30 4.89
C GLU A 115 10.56 -16.72 5.04
N ARG A 116 11.39 -15.89 5.69
CA ARG A 116 12.80 -16.22 5.94
C ARG A 116 13.01 -17.11 7.17
N GLY A 117 12.10 -17.06 8.13
CA GLY A 117 12.15 -17.80 9.39
C GLY A 117 11.36 -19.11 9.39
N GLY A 118 10.60 -19.38 8.33
CA GLY A 118 9.86 -20.62 8.08
C GLY A 118 10.73 -21.79 7.66
#